data_AF-A0A432I8U6-F1
#
_entry.id   AF-A0A432I8U6-F1
#
_cell.length_a   1.000
_cell.length_b   1.000
_cell.length_c   1.000
_cell.angle_alpha   90.00
_cell.angle_beta   90.00
_cell.angle_gamma   90.00
#
_symmetry.space_group_name_H-M   'P 1'
#
loop_
_entity.id
_entity.type
_entity.pdbx_description
1 polymer ?
#
loop_
_entity_poly.entity_id
_entity_poly.type
_entity_poly.pdbx_seq_one_letter_code
_entity_poly.pdbx_strand_id
1 'polypeptide(L)'
;RISFSLFLLGVLGSFFTIGFENSFLGAGSFSLFYVLLYGVGENFGKELIGFGDIKLALGIGAVIGYFSLYQVFIFLNIAFITGAIVGIILILLKIKTRKDTIPFAPYIGLAGIIIAYIS
;
A
#
# COMPACT_ATOMS: atom_id res chain seq x y z
N ARG A 1 6.66 -0.69 -16.33
CA ARG A 1 5.87 0.55 -16.11
C ARG A 1 4.41 0.18 -16.27
N ILE A 2 3.71 -0.19 -15.20
CA ILE A 2 2.25 -0.33 -15.26
C ILE A 2 1.71 1.06 -15.56
N SER A 3 1.07 1.17 -16.70
CA SER A 3 0.64 2.42 -17.31
C SER A 3 -0.21 3.18 -16.31
N PHE A 4 0.16 4.42 -16.00
CA PHE A 4 -0.62 5.34 -15.17
C PHE A 4 -2.12 5.35 -15.57
N SER A 5 -2.39 5.10 -16.86
CA SER A 5 -3.71 4.88 -17.44
C SER A 5 -4.51 3.72 -16.83
N LEU A 6 -3.89 2.57 -16.54
CA LEU A 6 -4.57 1.42 -15.92
C LEU A 6 -4.93 1.70 -14.46
N PHE A 7 -4.04 2.38 -13.75
CA PHE A 7 -4.30 2.86 -12.39
C PHE A 7 -5.49 3.83 -12.36
N LEU A 8 -5.47 4.84 -13.23
CA LEU A 8 -6.56 5.80 -13.36
C LEU A 8 -7.88 5.13 -13.76
N LEU A 9 -7.86 4.20 -14.70
CA LEU A 9 -9.06 3.45 -15.10
C LEU A 9 -9.62 2.63 -13.95
N GLY A 10 -8.77 1.97 -13.15
CA GLY A 10 -9.21 1.22 -11.98
C GLY A 10 -9.88 2.10 -10.92
N VAL A 11 -9.28 3.26 -10.62
CA VAL A 11 -9.84 4.24 -9.67
C VAL A 11 -11.13 4.86 -10.21
N LEU A 12 -11.17 5.22 -11.49
CA LEU A 12 -12.37 5.78 -12.11
C LEU A 12 -13.51 4.76 -12.19
N GLY A 13 -13.19 3.49 -12.46
CA GLY A 13 -14.16 2.40 -12.47
C GLY A 13 -14.75 2.13 -11.09
N SER A 14 -13.95 2.25 -10.02
CA SER A 14 -14.44 1.95 -8.67
C SER A 14 -15.47 2.96 -8.15
N PHE A 15 -15.46 4.20 -8.67
CA PHE A 15 -16.49 5.20 -8.36
C PHE A 15 -17.89 4.77 -8.83
N PHE A 16 -17.99 4.01 -9.92
CA PHE A 16 -19.27 3.54 -10.46
C PHE A 16 -19.76 2.25 -9.80
N THR A 17 -18.88 1.43 -9.26
CA THR A 17 -19.24 0.11 -8.69
C THR A 17 -19.60 0.20 -7.21
N ILE A 18 -18.81 0.93 -6.41
CA ILE A 18 -18.93 0.94 -4.93
C ILE A 18 -19.50 2.28 -4.42
N GLY A 19 -19.52 3.30 -5.29
CA GLY A 19 -19.94 4.66 -4.96
C GLY A 19 -18.75 5.58 -4.65
N PHE A 20 -18.93 6.87 -4.94
CA PHE A 20 -17.89 7.89 -4.81
C PHE A 20 -17.35 8.02 -3.39
N GLU A 21 -18.24 8.09 -2.40
CA GLU A 21 -17.87 8.29 -0.99
C GLU A 21 -17.01 7.15 -0.45
N ASN A 22 -17.43 5.90 -0.68
CA ASN A 22 -16.72 4.72 -0.21
C ASN A 22 -15.36 4.54 -0.89
N SER A 23 -15.27 4.79 -2.20
CA SER A 23 -14.00 4.73 -2.94
C SER A 23 -13.05 5.85 -2.49
N PHE A 24 -13.54 7.06 -2.26
CA PHE A 24 -12.73 8.17 -1.77
C PHE A 24 -12.21 7.93 -0.35
N LEU A 25 -13.08 7.46 0.55
CA LEU A 25 -12.69 7.07 1.91
C LEU A 25 -11.70 5.91 1.89
N GLY A 26 -11.88 4.92 1.01
CA GLY A 26 -10.95 3.80 0.86
C GLY A 26 -9.57 4.25 0.39
N ALA A 27 -9.52 5.05 -0.66
CA ALA A 27 -8.27 5.62 -1.17
C ALA A 27 -7.54 6.42 -0.08
N GLY A 28 -8.26 7.23 0.68
CA GLY A 28 -7.71 8.02 1.77
C GLY A 28 -7.19 7.16 2.92
N SER A 29 -8.04 6.30 3.50
CA SER A 29 -7.70 5.53 4.70
C SER A 29 -6.55 4.55 4.49
N PHE A 30 -6.50 3.85 3.34
CA PHE A 30 -5.44 2.89 3.07
C PHE A 30 -4.10 3.57 2.71
N SER A 31 -4.12 4.77 2.11
CA SER A 31 -2.89 5.50 1.74
C SER A 31 -2.34 6.39 2.85
N LEU A 32 -3.18 6.84 3.80
CA LEU A 32 -2.82 7.85 4.82
C LEU A 32 -1.56 7.47 5.61
N PHE A 33 -1.45 6.22 6.04
CA PHE A 33 -0.27 5.76 6.80
C PHE A 33 1.02 5.83 5.97
N TYR A 34 0.96 5.48 4.67
CA TYR A 34 2.12 5.55 3.78
C TYR A 34 2.52 6.99 3.45
N VAL A 35 1.55 7.89 3.32
CA VAL A 35 1.80 9.34 3.15
C VAL A 35 2.52 9.91 4.37
N LEU A 36 2.11 9.53 5.59
CA LEU A 36 2.78 9.94 6.81
C LEU A 36 4.24 9.45 6.84
N LEU A 37 4.49 8.19 6.50
CA LEU A 37 5.85 7.65 6.43
C LEU A 37 6.71 8.34 5.36
N TYR A 38 6.12 8.69 4.23
CA TYR A 38 6.80 9.44 3.18
C TYR A 38 7.21 10.84 3.66
N GLY A 39 6.30 11.59 4.28
CA GLY A 39 6.59 12.93 4.82
C GLY A 39 7.62 12.91 5.95
N VAL A 40 7.58 11.88 6.80
CA VAL A 40 8.64 11.65 7.79
C VAL A 40 9.97 11.37 7.07
N GLY A 41 9.99 10.50 6.06
CA GLY A 41 11.21 10.19 5.31
C GLY A 41 11.90 11.43 4.70
N GLU A 42 11.12 12.35 4.12
CA GLU A 42 11.64 13.62 3.60
C GLU A 42 12.31 14.47 4.68
N ASN A 43 11.70 14.59 5.87
CA ASN A 43 12.27 15.34 6.98
C ASN A 43 13.59 14.74 7.51
N PHE A 44 13.75 13.42 7.43
CA PHE A 44 14.96 12.71 7.86
C PHE A 44 16.01 12.55 6.74
N GLY A 45 15.75 13.07 5.54
CA GLY A 45 16.65 12.98 4.38
C GLY A 45 16.87 11.53 3.90
N LYS A 46 15.96 10.62 4.24
CA LYS A 46 16.02 9.20 3.86
C LYS A 46 14.67 8.75 3.32
N GLU A 47 14.66 8.25 2.10
CA GLU A 47 13.46 7.64 1.52
C GLU A 47 13.10 6.36 2.31
N LEU A 48 12.08 6.47 3.16
CA LEU A 48 11.53 5.33 3.92
C LEU A 48 10.61 4.48 3.05
N ILE A 49 9.82 5.13 2.20
CA ILE A 49 8.82 4.54 1.31
C ILE A 49 8.86 5.26 -0.03
N GLY A 50 8.72 4.50 -1.12
CA GLY A 50 8.67 5.09 -2.45
C GLY A 50 7.31 5.71 -2.74
N PHE A 51 7.27 6.81 -3.48
CA PHE A 51 6.02 7.43 -3.92
C PHE A 51 5.12 6.48 -4.72
N GLY A 52 5.71 5.48 -5.39
CA GLY A 52 4.97 4.40 -6.07
C GLY A 52 4.16 3.51 -5.13
N ASP A 53 4.67 3.25 -3.91
CA ASP A 53 3.99 2.44 -2.90
C ASP A 53 2.72 3.15 -2.40
N ILE A 54 2.79 4.47 -2.22
CA ILE A 54 1.64 5.32 -1.85
C ILE A 54 0.57 5.25 -2.93
N LYS A 55 0.96 5.39 -4.21
CA LYS A 55 0.01 5.29 -5.32
C LYS A 55 -0.66 3.92 -5.35
N LEU A 56 0.11 2.85 -5.16
CA LEU A 56 -0.45 1.49 -5.09
C LEU A 56 -1.48 1.36 -3.97
N ALA A 57 -1.15 1.80 -2.75
CA ALA A 57 -2.08 1.78 -1.63
C ALA A 57 -3.35 2.61 -1.90
N LEU A 58 -3.21 3.76 -2.58
CA LEU A 58 -4.33 4.62 -2.96
C LEU A 58 -5.27 3.93 -3.95
N GLY A 59 -4.74 3.30 -5.00
CA GLY A 59 -5.56 2.58 -5.98
C GLY A 59 -6.22 1.34 -5.40
N ILE A 60 -5.49 0.58 -4.60
CA ILE A 60 -6.03 -0.59 -3.89
C ILE A 60 -7.16 -0.14 -2.96
N GLY A 61 -6.94 0.89 -2.15
CA GLY A 61 -7.98 1.47 -1.29
C GLY A 61 -9.20 1.99 -2.07
N ALA A 62 -9.00 2.62 -3.23
CA ALA A 62 -10.10 3.09 -4.06
C ALA A 62 -10.92 1.94 -4.67
N VAL A 63 -10.28 0.85 -5.05
CA VAL A 63 -10.93 -0.32 -5.67
C VAL A 63 -11.67 -1.17 -4.65
N ILE A 64 -11.14 -1.31 -3.43
CA ILE A 64 -11.79 -2.07 -2.35
C ILE A 64 -12.90 -1.24 -1.70
N GLY A 65 -12.69 0.07 -1.56
CA GLY A 65 -13.56 0.95 -0.79
C GLY A 65 -13.34 0.81 0.72
N TYR A 66 -13.89 1.76 1.48
CA TYR A 66 -13.80 1.76 2.93
C TYR A 66 -15.07 1.20 3.55
N PHE A 67 -14.97 0.05 4.23
CA PHE A 67 -16.05 -0.51 5.04
C PHE A 67 -15.81 -0.34 6.55
N SER A 68 -14.57 -0.50 7.03
CA SER A 68 -14.25 -0.35 8.46
C SER A 68 -12.76 -0.09 8.73
N LEU A 69 -12.45 0.52 9.88
CA LEU A 69 -11.08 0.66 10.39
C LEU A 69 -10.39 -0.70 10.59
N TYR A 70 -11.15 -1.76 10.84
CA TYR A 70 -10.63 -3.10 11.05
C TYR A 70 -9.94 -3.66 9.80
N GLN A 71 -10.51 -3.43 8.61
CA GLN A 71 -9.90 -3.85 7.34
C GLN A 71 -8.60 -3.10 7.07
N VAL A 72 -8.56 -1.79 7.32
CA VAL A 72 -7.34 -0.98 7.17
C VAL A 72 -6.25 -1.48 8.11
N PHE A 73 -6.61 -1.80 9.36
CA PHE A 73 -5.68 -2.36 10.33
C PHE A 73 -5.12 -3.71 9.90
N ILE A 74 -5.96 -4.64 9.42
CA ILE A 74 -5.50 -5.94 8.91
C ILE A 74 -4.56 -5.74 7.71
N PHE A 75 -4.94 -4.89 6.76
CA PHE A 75 -4.14 -4.60 5.58
C PHE A 75 -2.73 -4.12 5.96
N LEU A 76 -2.63 -3.15 6.86
CA LEU A 76 -1.35 -2.65 7.36
C LEU A 76 -0.56 -3.76 8.06
N ASN A 77 -1.19 -4.55 8.94
CA ASN A 77 -0.51 -5.65 9.61
C ASN A 77 0.06 -6.66 8.63
N ILE A 78 -0.72 -7.09 7.62
CA ILE A 78 -0.25 -8.03 6.61
C ILE A 78 0.92 -7.44 5.83
N ALA A 79 0.79 -6.20 5.34
CA ALA A 79 1.85 -5.57 4.55
C ALA A 79 3.16 -5.42 5.35
N PHE A 80 3.07 -5.01 6.63
CA PHE A 80 4.23 -4.83 7.49
C PHE A 80 4.84 -6.13 8.00
N ILE A 81 4.03 -7.10 8.42
CA ILE A 81 4.53 -8.39 8.90
C ILE A 81 5.19 -9.15 7.76
N THR A 82 4.55 -9.22 6.58
CA THR A 82 5.15 -9.90 5.43
C THR A 82 6.41 -9.18 4.94
N GLY A 83 6.40 -7.85 4.87
CA GLY A 83 7.58 -7.06 4.55
C GLY A 83 8.73 -7.23 5.54
N ALA A 84 8.43 -7.29 6.84
CA ALA A 84 9.41 -7.51 7.89
C ALA A 84 10.01 -8.92 7.83
N ILE A 85 9.18 -9.95 7.68
CA ILE A 85 9.65 -11.35 7.57
C ILE A 85 10.58 -11.50 6.37
N VAL A 86 10.17 -11.02 5.18
CA VAL A 86 11.00 -11.13 3.98
C VAL A 86 12.25 -10.26 4.10
N GLY A 87 12.16 -9.07 4.67
CA GLY A 87 13.32 -8.21 4.92
C GLY A 87 14.34 -8.86 5.86
N ILE A 88 13.89 -9.49 6.94
CA ILE A 88 14.74 -10.23 7.87
C ILE A 88 15.41 -11.41 7.16
N ILE A 89 14.65 -12.20 6.40
CA ILE A 89 15.18 -13.34 5.63
C ILE A 89 16.27 -12.88 4.65
N LEU A 90 16.05 -11.80 3.90
CA LEU A 90 17.01 -11.26 2.94
C LEU A 90 18.32 -10.79 3.61
N ILE A 91 18.21 -10.20 4.81
CA ILE A 91 19.37 -9.80 5.61
C ILE A 91 20.11 -11.03 6.15
N LEU A 92 19.38 -12.04 6.64
CA LEU A 92 19.98 -13.29 7.15
C LEU A 92 20.71 -14.06 6.04
N LEU A 93 20.16 -14.09 4.84
CA LEU A 93 20.78 -14.69 3.66
C LEU A 93 21.93 -13.84 3.08
N LYS A 94 22.24 -12.67 3.68
CA LYS A 94 23.26 -11.71 3.22
C LYS A 94 23.06 -11.26 1.76
N ILE A 95 21.84 -11.36 1.23
CA ILE A 95 21.49 -10.94 -0.14
C ILE A 95 21.35 -9.40 -0.19
N LYS A 96 20.80 -8.81 0.89
CA LYS A 96 20.70 -7.36 1.07
C LYS A 96 21.29 -6.94 2.42
N THR A 97 21.83 -5.73 2.45
CA THR A 97 22.31 -5.09 3.67
C THR A 97 21.23 -4.20 4.29
N ARG A 98 21.41 -3.82 5.57
CA ARG A 98 20.49 -2.88 6.27
C ARG A 98 20.39 -1.50 5.62
N LYS A 99 21.28 -1.17 4.68
CA LYS A 99 21.30 0.10 3.94
C LYS A 99 20.55 0.02 2.61
N ASP A 100 20.25 -1.19 2.14
CA ASP A 100 19.57 -1.37 0.87
C ASP A 100 18.06 -1.15 1.05
N THR A 101 17.48 -0.35 0.15
CA THR A 101 16.03 -0.17 0.11
C THR A 101 15.36 -1.47 -0.33
N ILE A 102 14.31 -1.84 0.40
CA ILE A 102 13.47 -3.00 0.09
C ILE A 102 12.15 -2.44 -0.46
N PRO A 103 11.78 -2.75 -1.72
CA PRO A 103 10.55 -2.22 -2.30
C PRO A 103 9.35 -2.80 -1.55
N PHE A 104 8.45 -1.93 -1.08
CA PHE A 104 7.32 -2.32 -0.25
C PHE A 104 6.08 -2.72 -1.08
N ALA A 105 6.02 -2.30 -2.34
CA ALA A 105 4.97 -2.60 -3.31
C ALA A 105 4.46 -4.05 -3.34
N PRO A 106 5.31 -5.11 -3.34
CA PRO A 106 4.82 -6.49 -3.40
C PRO A 106 3.96 -6.87 -2.19
N TYR A 107 4.32 -6.36 -1.00
CA TYR A 107 3.61 -6.67 0.24
C TYR A 107 2.28 -5.90 0.33
N ILE A 108 2.24 -4.67 -0.18
CA ILE A 108 1.01 -3.88 -0.33
C ILE A 108 0.04 -4.59 -1.29
N GLY A 109 0.56 -5.11 -2.42
CA GLY A 109 -0.24 -5.87 -3.38
C GLY A 109 -0.83 -7.15 -2.76
N LEU A 110 -0.02 -7.91 -2.04
CA LEU A 110 -0.48 -9.11 -1.33
C LEU A 110 -1.55 -8.79 -0.28
N ALA A 111 -1.33 -7.76 0.53
CA ALA A 111 -2.31 -7.31 1.52
C ALA A 111 -3.62 -6.89 0.85
N GLY A 112 -3.56 -6.22 -0.30
CA GLY A 112 -4.74 -5.80 -1.07
C GLY A 112 -5.55 -6.98 -1.59
N ILE A 113 -4.89 -8.02 -2.11
CA ILE A 113 -5.56 -9.24 -2.58
C ILE A 113 -6.26 -9.96 -1.40
N ILE A 114 -5.58 -10.08 -0.27
CA ILE A 114 -6.14 -10.76 0.91
C ILE A 114 -7.35 -9.99 1.43
N ILE A 115 -7.26 -8.67 1.54
CA ILE A 115 -8.39 -7.86 2.00
C ILE A 115 -9.56 -7.96 1.02
N ALA A 116 -9.31 -7.91 -0.29
CA ALA A 116 -10.36 -8.02 -1.31
C ALA A 116 -11.08 -9.38 -1.29
N TYR A 117 -10.47 -10.43 -0.75
CA TYR A 117 -11.11 -11.73 -0.55
C TYR A 117 -11.94 -11.80 0.75
N ILE A 118 -11.61 -11.00 1.76
CA ILE A 118 -12.26 -10.98 3.07
C ILE A 118 -13.43 -9.99 3.10
N SER A 119 -13.33 -8.90 2.33
CA SER A 119 -14.38 -7.88 2.14
C SER A 119 -15.56 -8.41 1.33
#